data_AF-A0A9P6VF62-F1
#
_entry.id   AF-A0A9P6VF62-F1
#
_cell.length_a   1.000
_cell.length_b   1.000
_cell.length_c   1.000
_cell.angle_alpha   90.00
_cell.angle_beta   90.00
_cell.angle_gamma   90.00
#
_symmetry.space_group_name_H-M   'P 1'
#
loop_
_entity.id
_entity.type
_entity.pdbx_description
1 polymer ?
#
loop_
_entity_poly.entity_id
_entity_poly.type
_entity_poly.pdbx_seq_one_letter_code
_entity_poly.pdbx_strand_id
1 'polypeptide(L)'
;MSHSYASEYPPGVQVDEGIKAFFEEFYKTSDTPDAHDKYADSFTDGAVLVMASKRVQGRDEILELRKGLWTAVASRLHTAVKIFPFGAASTEVMLYGTVAYTLKDGRKAAVGLVFPRGERRVGEERLCGNGR
;
A
#
# COMPACT_ATOMS: atom_id res chain seq x y z
N MET A 1 -7.22 -19.60 6.09
CA MET A 1 -7.13 -19.54 4.61
C MET A 1 -5.90 -18.72 4.25
N SER A 2 -5.13 -19.12 3.26
CA SER A 2 -4.04 -18.30 2.71
C SER A 2 -4.65 -17.10 1.99
N HIS A 3 -4.30 -15.90 2.42
CA HIS A 3 -4.58 -14.69 1.63
C HIS A 3 -3.71 -14.68 0.38
N SER A 4 -4.24 -14.18 -0.73
CA SER A 4 -3.52 -14.06 -2.00
C SER A 4 -3.24 -12.59 -2.28
N TYR A 5 -1.98 -12.27 -2.56
CA TYR A 5 -1.53 -10.93 -2.89
C TYR A 5 -1.66 -10.60 -4.39
N ALA A 6 -2.00 -11.61 -5.21
CA ALA A 6 -2.17 -11.46 -6.65
C ALA A 6 -3.30 -10.48 -6.99
N SER A 7 -2.99 -9.48 -7.83
CA SER A 7 -3.90 -8.42 -8.24
C SER A 7 -4.52 -8.68 -9.62
N GLU A 8 -5.69 -8.12 -9.88
CA GLU A 8 -6.20 -7.99 -11.26
C GLU A 8 -5.42 -6.94 -12.06
N TYR A 9 -5.33 -7.14 -13.38
CA TYR A 9 -4.77 -6.19 -14.33
C TYR A 9 -5.79 -5.92 -15.47
N PRO A 10 -5.87 -4.69 -16.03
CA PRO A 10 -6.75 -4.40 -17.16
C PRO A 10 -6.42 -5.25 -18.40
N PRO A 11 -7.43 -5.77 -19.13
CA PRO A 11 -7.21 -6.55 -20.34
C PRO A 11 -6.53 -5.69 -21.41
N GLY A 12 -5.60 -6.29 -22.15
CA GLY A 12 -4.83 -5.63 -23.22
C GLY A 12 -3.62 -4.82 -22.75
N VAL A 13 -3.37 -4.68 -21.44
CA VAL A 13 -2.18 -3.98 -20.93
C VAL A 13 -1.08 -5.00 -20.59
N GLN A 14 0.09 -4.86 -21.21
CA GLN A 14 1.27 -5.64 -20.86
C GLN A 14 1.91 -5.08 -19.58
N VAL A 15 1.95 -5.92 -18.54
CA VAL A 15 2.65 -5.67 -17.27
C VAL A 15 3.71 -6.74 -17.09
N ASP A 16 4.94 -6.29 -16.86
CA ASP A 16 6.11 -7.12 -16.60
C ASP A 16 5.86 -8.03 -15.38
N GLU A 17 6.28 -9.29 -15.45
CA GLU A 17 6.07 -10.26 -14.38
C GLU A 17 6.87 -9.92 -13.11
N GLY A 18 8.02 -9.26 -13.26
CA GLY A 18 8.78 -8.69 -12.15
C GLY A 18 8.02 -7.60 -11.39
N ILE A 19 7.17 -6.80 -12.06
CA ILE A 19 6.29 -5.84 -11.39
C ILE A 19 5.22 -6.56 -10.56
N LYS A 20 4.66 -7.66 -11.08
CA LYS A 20 3.66 -8.48 -10.36
C LYS A 20 4.27 -9.11 -9.11
N ALA A 21 5.40 -9.80 -9.28
CA ALA A 21 6.15 -10.43 -8.20
C ALA A 21 6.62 -9.41 -7.15
N PHE A 22 7.07 -8.22 -7.57
CA PHE A 22 7.41 -7.13 -6.66
C PHE A 22 6.23 -6.70 -5.80
N PHE A 23 5.03 -6.47 -6.36
CA PHE A 23 3.87 -6.09 -5.54
C PHE A 23 3.43 -7.22 -4.60
N GLU A 24 3.45 -8.47 -5.03
CA GLU A 24 3.12 -9.62 -4.16
C GLU A 24 4.11 -9.76 -2.99
N GLU A 25 5.41 -9.68 -3.25
CA GLU A 25 6.43 -9.74 -2.20
C GLU A 25 6.43 -8.47 -1.32
N PHE A 26 6.21 -7.29 -1.89
CA PHE A 26 6.11 -6.04 -1.16
C PHE A 26 4.94 -6.07 -0.18
N TYR A 27 3.73 -6.48 -0.59
CA TYR A 27 2.59 -6.54 0.33
C TYR A 27 2.71 -7.65 1.37
N LYS A 28 3.26 -8.81 1.02
CA LYS A 28 3.61 -9.87 1.98
C LYS A 28 4.64 -9.42 3.01
N THR A 29 5.67 -8.69 2.59
CA THR A 29 6.68 -8.08 3.46
C THR A 29 6.06 -6.96 4.31
N SER A 30 5.15 -6.17 3.72
CA SER A 30 4.37 -5.13 4.38
C SER A 30 3.54 -5.71 5.55
N ASP A 31 2.83 -6.81 5.34
CA ASP A 31 1.98 -7.45 6.36
C ASP A 31 2.76 -8.23 7.43
N THR A 32 4.05 -8.46 7.22
CA THR A 32 4.92 -9.11 8.20
C THR A 32 5.33 -8.12 9.32
N PRO A 33 5.20 -8.49 10.61
CA PRO A 33 5.55 -7.60 11.72
C PRO A 33 7.02 -7.20 11.75
N ASP A 34 7.92 -8.17 11.61
CA ASP A 34 9.34 -7.99 11.94
C ASP A 34 10.20 -7.63 10.72
N ALA A 35 9.61 -7.65 9.51
CA ALA A 35 10.29 -7.39 8.24
C ALA A 35 10.50 -5.87 7.97
N HIS A 36 10.94 -5.13 8.99
CA HIS A 36 11.16 -3.68 8.93
C HIS A 36 12.23 -3.31 7.90
N ASP A 37 13.40 -3.93 7.98
CA ASP A 37 14.51 -3.67 7.05
C ASP A 37 14.16 -4.10 5.62
N LYS A 38 13.66 -5.31 5.40
CA LYS A 38 13.25 -5.76 4.06
C LYS A 38 12.19 -4.85 3.41
N TYR A 39 11.30 -4.26 4.21
CA TYR A 39 10.36 -3.25 3.72
C TYR A 39 11.07 -1.96 3.29
N ALA A 40 12.09 -1.50 4.01
CA ALA A 40 12.90 -0.35 3.62
C ALA A 40 13.81 -0.65 2.41
N ASP A 41 14.38 -1.86 2.34
CA ASP A 41 15.22 -2.36 1.23
C ASP A 41 14.41 -2.58 -0.07
N SER A 42 13.08 -2.53 0.00
CA SER A 42 12.18 -2.53 -1.17
C SER A 42 12.10 -1.16 -1.87
N PHE A 43 12.80 -0.14 -1.35
CA PHE A 43 12.88 1.21 -1.91
C PHE A 43 14.33 1.54 -2.29
N THR A 44 14.50 2.44 -3.26
CA THR A 44 15.83 2.98 -3.61
C THR A 44 16.29 4.02 -2.59
N ASP A 45 17.61 4.26 -2.48
CA ASP A 45 18.20 5.16 -1.48
C ASP A 45 17.65 6.60 -1.49
N GLY A 46 17.20 7.06 -2.67
CA GLY A 46 16.60 8.39 -2.86
C GLY A 46 15.06 8.40 -2.87
N ALA A 47 14.40 7.27 -2.61
CA ALA A 47 12.95 7.14 -2.72
C ALA A 47 12.18 8.07 -1.77
N VAL A 48 11.02 8.54 -2.22
CA VAL A 48 10.14 9.42 -1.45
C VAL A 48 8.84 8.68 -1.17
N LEU A 49 8.58 8.35 0.10
CA LEU A 49 7.33 7.73 0.52
C LEU A 49 6.39 8.80 1.07
N VAL A 50 5.26 9.01 0.39
CA VAL A 50 4.18 9.89 0.84
C VAL A 50 3.03 9.05 1.37
N MET A 51 2.61 9.29 2.61
CA MET A 51 1.51 8.59 3.27
C MET A 51 0.61 9.60 3.98
N ALA A 52 -0.58 9.83 3.42
CA ALA A 52 -1.49 10.91 3.82
C ALA A 52 -0.77 12.28 3.86
N SER A 53 -0.61 12.89 5.03
CA SER A 53 0.10 14.17 5.22
C SER A 53 1.60 14.03 5.52
N LYS A 54 2.13 12.81 5.68
CA LYS A 54 3.56 12.58 5.92
C LYS A 54 4.30 12.34 4.59
N ARG A 55 5.44 13.00 4.42
CA ARG A 55 6.44 12.71 3.38
C ARG A 55 7.74 12.36 4.10
N VAL A 56 8.34 11.24 3.74
CA VAL A 56 9.69 10.82 4.17
C VAL A 56 10.54 10.50 2.94
N GLN A 57 11.86 10.60 3.06
CA GLN A 57 12.80 10.40 1.97
C GLN A 57 14.02 9.59 2.40
N GLY A 58 14.35 8.57 1.60
CA GLY A 58 15.46 7.66 1.83
C GLY A 58 15.17 6.54 2.84
N ARG A 59 16.05 5.53 2.83
CA ARG A 59 15.87 4.25 3.53
C ARG A 59 15.56 4.43 5.03
N ASP A 60 16.32 5.26 5.72
CA ASP A 60 16.26 5.36 7.18
C ASP A 60 15.00 6.09 7.67
N GLU A 61 14.54 7.15 6.98
CA GLU A 61 13.26 7.78 7.32
C GLU A 61 12.07 6.86 7.02
N ILE A 62 12.14 6.04 5.96
CA ILE A 62 11.14 5.01 5.63
C ILE A 62 11.11 3.90 6.71
N LEU A 63 12.29 3.49 7.18
CA LEU A 63 12.45 2.49 8.24
C LEU A 63 11.86 2.99 9.58
N GLU A 64 12.18 4.22 10.00
CA GLU A 64 11.60 4.82 11.20
C GLU A 64 10.08 5.06 11.06
N LEU A 65 9.59 5.41 9.86
CA LEU A 65 8.15 5.49 9.61
C LEU A 65 7.46 4.13 9.77
N ARG A 66 8.03 3.02 9.27
CA ARG A 66 7.49 1.67 9.54
C ARG A 66 7.55 1.35 11.03
N LYS A 67 8.69 1.53 11.72
CA LYS A 67 8.78 1.27 13.18
C LYS A 67 7.70 2.06 13.94
N GLY A 68 7.55 3.34 13.64
CA GLY A 68 6.53 4.22 14.22
C GLY A 68 5.09 3.72 13.99
N LEU A 69 4.73 3.34 12.76
CA LEU A 69 3.42 2.75 12.44
C LEU A 69 3.18 1.40 13.16
N TRP A 70 4.23 0.69 13.51
CA TRP A 70 4.18 -0.62 14.20
C TRP A 70 4.18 -0.54 15.73
N THR A 71 4.25 0.66 16.30
CA THR A 71 3.94 0.89 17.71
C THR A 71 2.46 0.62 18.01
N ALA A 72 1.53 1.08 17.16
CA ALA A 72 0.09 1.02 17.39
C ALA A 72 -0.64 -0.15 16.68
N VAL A 73 -0.14 -0.59 15.51
CA VAL A 73 -0.73 -1.70 14.74
C VAL A 73 -0.33 -3.05 15.34
N ALA A 74 -1.31 -3.93 15.59
CA ALA A 74 -1.11 -5.33 15.98
C ALA A 74 -0.98 -6.25 14.76
N SER A 75 -1.82 -6.04 13.75
CA SER A 75 -1.73 -6.69 12.44
C SER A 75 -2.28 -5.78 11.35
N ARG A 76 -1.77 -5.92 10.12
CA ARG A 76 -2.39 -5.36 8.91
C ARG A 76 -2.44 -6.44 7.82
N LEU A 77 -3.37 -6.26 6.88
CA LEU A 77 -3.57 -7.14 5.73
C LEU A 77 -3.88 -6.28 4.50
N HIS A 78 -2.96 -6.23 3.53
CA HIS A 78 -3.11 -5.52 2.27
C HIS A 78 -3.72 -6.44 1.22
N THR A 79 -4.94 -6.11 0.78
CA THR A 79 -5.56 -6.74 -0.38
C THR A 79 -5.44 -5.80 -1.56
N ALA A 80 -4.41 -6.00 -2.39
CA ALA A 80 -4.28 -5.32 -3.67
C ALA A 80 -5.26 -5.97 -4.66
N VAL A 81 -6.35 -5.26 -4.99
CA VAL A 81 -7.44 -5.81 -5.80
C VAL A 81 -7.12 -5.62 -7.29
N LYS A 82 -6.63 -4.43 -7.68
CA LYS A 82 -6.41 -4.09 -9.09
C LYS A 82 -5.26 -3.12 -9.29
N ILE A 83 -4.44 -3.34 -10.31
CA ILE A 83 -3.28 -2.51 -10.66
C ILE A 83 -3.44 -1.98 -12.08
N PHE A 84 -3.39 -0.65 -12.22
CA PHE A 84 -3.59 0.08 -13.46
C PHE A 84 -2.28 0.77 -13.90
N PRO A 85 -1.56 0.25 -14.90
CA PRO A 85 -0.38 0.93 -15.46
C PRO A 85 -0.78 2.22 -16.19
N PHE A 86 0.06 3.26 -16.09
CA PHE A 86 -0.15 4.52 -16.80
C PHE A 86 0.24 4.48 -18.30
N GLY A 87 0.75 3.34 -18.78
CA GLY A 87 1.05 3.09 -20.19
C GLY A 87 1.52 1.66 -20.42
N ALA A 88 1.60 1.25 -21.70
CA ALA A 88 2.20 -0.04 -22.05
C ALA A 88 3.67 -0.11 -21.61
N ALA A 89 4.05 -1.18 -20.92
CA ALA A 89 5.38 -1.34 -20.29
C ALA A 89 5.81 -0.19 -19.35
N SER A 90 4.86 0.58 -18.80
CA SER A 90 5.17 1.60 -17.81
C SER A 90 5.47 1.00 -16.44
N THR A 91 6.50 1.51 -15.77
CA THR A 91 6.78 1.24 -14.34
C THR A 91 5.92 2.10 -13.40
N GLU A 92 5.23 3.12 -13.91
CA GLU A 92 4.22 3.87 -13.15
C GLU A 92 2.88 3.09 -13.15
N VAL A 93 2.39 2.73 -11.96
CA VAL A 93 1.07 2.11 -11.78
C VAL A 93 0.26 2.81 -10.69
N MET A 94 -1.04 2.91 -10.88
CA MET A 94 -2.02 3.23 -9.84
C MET A 94 -2.56 1.92 -9.26
N LEU A 95 -2.55 1.78 -7.94
CA LEU A 95 -3.07 0.61 -7.25
C LEU A 95 -4.39 0.91 -6.55
N TYR A 96 -5.34 -0.02 -6.66
CA TYR A 96 -6.64 -0.02 -5.99
C TYR A 96 -6.78 -1.29 -5.13
N GLY A 97 -7.22 -1.12 -3.88
CA GLY A 97 -7.41 -2.23 -2.95
C GLY A 97 -7.92 -1.76 -1.59
N THR A 98 -7.70 -2.59 -0.58
CA THR A 98 -8.06 -2.29 0.82
C THR A 98 -6.98 -2.76 1.77
N VAL A 99 -6.64 -1.94 2.76
CA VAL A 99 -5.83 -2.37 3.91
C VAL A 99 -6.73 -2.51 5.13
N ALA A 100 -6.84 -3.72 5.66
CA ALA A 100 -7.46 -3.99 6.95
C ALA A 100 -6.39 -3.93 8.04
N TYR A 101 -6.66 -3.26 9.16
CA TYR A 101 -5.76 -3.18 10.30
C TYR A 101 -6.48 -3.47 11.62
N THR A 102 -5.79 -4.22 12.48
CA THR A 102 -6.14 -4.39 13.89
C THR A 102 -5.13 -3.60 14.70
N LEU A 103 -5.58 -2.68 15.55
CA LEU A 103 -4.75 -1.93 16.49
C LEU A 103 -4.54 -2.75 17.78
N LYS A 104 -3.48 -2.44 18.53
CA LYS A 104 -3.18 -3.12 19.80
C LYS A 104 -4.21 -2.85 20.92
N ASP A 105 -5.04 -1.82 20.75
CA ASP A 105 -6.22 -1.55 21.58
C ASP A 105 -7.48 -2.37 21.20
N GLY A 106 -7.35 -3.29 20.23
CA GLY A 106 -8.42 -4.17 19.76
C GLY A 106 -9.34 -3.57 18.70
N ARG A 107 -9.24 -2.26 18.41
CA ARG A 107 -10.02 -1.64 17.33
C ARG A 107 -9.59 -2.20 15.98
N LYS A 108 -10.58 -2.50 15.14
CA LYS A 108 -10.39 -2.91 13.74
C LYS A 108 -10.97 -1.83 12.84
N ALA A 109 -10.28 -1.53 11.75
CA ALA A 109 -10.83 -0.75 10.66
C ALA A 109 -10.22 -1.19 9.33
N ALA A 110 -10.88 -0.84 8.23
CA ALA A 110 -10.39 -1.05 6.89
C ALA A 110 -10.44 0.27 6.13
N VAL A 111 -9.37 0.58 5.41
CA VAL A 111 -9.24 1.81 4.60
C VAL A 111 -9.06 1.40 3.15
N GLY A 112 -9.78 2.09 2.26
CA GLY A 112 -9.58 1.97 0.81
C GLY A 112 -8.17 2.43 0.46
N LEU A 113 -7.35 1.51 -0.04
CA LEU A 113 -5.99 1.78 -0.45
C LEU A 113 -6.02 2.15 -1.93
N VAL A 114 -5.95 3.45 -2.20
CA VAL A 114 -5.84 4.01 -3.54
C VAL A 114 -4.60 4.90 -3.55
N PHE A 115 -3.69 4.66 -4.49
CA PHE A 115 -2.56 5.56 -4.76
C PHE A 115 -2.80 6.31 -6.07
N PRO A 116 -3.64 7.36 -6.08
CA PRO A 116 -3.71 8.27 -7.21
C PRO A 116 -2.39 9.05 -7.31
N ARG A 117 -2.01 9.44 -8.53
CA ARG A 117 -0.88 10.36 -8.76
C ARG A 117 -1.10 11.63 -7.92
N GLY A 118 -0.04 12.09 -7.24
CA GLY A 118 -0.10 13.33 -6.46
C GLY A 118 -0.25 14.56 -7.35
N GLU A 119 -1.49 14.97 -7.66
CA GLU A 119 -1.87 16.34 -8.02
C GLU A 119 -3.39 16.63 -7.90
N ARG A 120 -4.01 16.29 -6.75
CA ARG A 120 -5.15 17.07 -6.22
C ARG A 120 -5.55 16.72 -4.79
N ARG A 121 -6.10 17.72 -4.09
CA ARG A 121 -6.98 17.50 -2.93
C ARG A 121 -8.29 16.85 -3.42
N VAL A 122 -8.62 15.67 -2.92
CA VAL A 122 -10.01 15.26 -2.68
C VAL A 122 -10.02 14.53 -1.34
N GLY A 123 -10.53 15.18 -0.30
CA GLY A 123 -11.03 14.48 0.86
C GLY A 123 -12.48 14.10 0.57
N GLU A 124 -12.73 12.83 0.27
CA GLU A 124 -14.09 12.30 0.17
C GLU A 124 -14.30 11.21 1.22
N GLU A 125 -14.50 11.68 2.46
CA GLU A 125 -15.02 10.87 3.55
C GLU A 125 -16.49 10.53 3.25
N ARG A 126 -16.74 9.46 2.49
CA ARG A 126 -18.08 8.86 2.38
C ARG A 126 -18.43 8.14 3.67
N LEU A 127 -18.77 8.90 4.71
CA LEU A 127 -19.69 8.43 5.73
C LEU A 127 -20.99 8.01 5.04
N CYS A 128 -21.29 6.71 5.04
CA CYS A 128 -22.53 6.17 4.52
C CYS A 128 -23.67 6.44 5.52
N GLY A 129 -24.09 7.69 5.60
CA GLY A 129 -25.15 8.17 6.49
C GLY A 129 -26.53 7.96 5.87
N ASN A 130 -27.35 7.12 6.50
CA ASN A 130 -28.75 6.93 6.15
C ASN A 130 -29.62 8.13 6.60
N GLY A 131 -30.54 8.55 5.73
CA GLY A 131 -31.92 8.78 6.17
C GLY A 131 -32.53 10.18 6.00
N ARG A 132 -33.50 10.23 5.06
CA ARG A 132 -34.68 11.13 4.99
C ARG A 132 -34.40 12.59 4.68
#